data_AF-A0A936W2K5-F1
#
_entry.id   AF-A0A936W2K5-F1
#
_cell.length_a   1.000
_cell.length_b   1.000
_cell.length_c   1.000
_cell.angle_alpha   90.00
_cell.angle_beta   90.00
_cell.angle_gamma   90.00
#
_symmetry.space_group_name_H-M   'P 1'
#
loop_
_entity.id
_entity.type
_entity.pdbx_description
1 polymer ?
#
loop_
_entity_poly.entity_id
_entity_poly.type
_entity_poly.pdbx_seq_one_letter_code
_entity_poly.pdbx_strand_id
1 'polypeptide(L)'
;MGWSTYSDQRIKDDIQSNVPGLTFINKLRPVTYKLNIHRENELCGILDTAQWEGKYDIEKITQSGFIAQEVEQAAIESNYPFNGVTAPTGNAKLYSIQYASFVVPLVKAVQELNEQLITQNESLVNQIKAQDALISEMKIRLDQFEQQQKIILELIDQNKK
;
A
#
# COMPACT_ATOMS: atom_id res chain seq x y z
N MET A 1 3.53 -8.31 -25.64
CA MET A 1 4.64 -7.58 -26.30
C MET A 1 5.40 -6.82 -25.25
N GLY A 2 6.71 -7.01 -25.12
CA GLY A 2 7.55 -6.22 -24.22
C GLY A 2 7.99 -4.96 -24.94
N TRP A 3 7.55 -3.79 -24.48
CA TRP A 3 8.06 -2.52 -25.00
C TRP A 3 9.31 -2.14 -24.20
N SER A 4 10.46 -2.08 -24.86
CA SER A 4 11.69 -1.56 -24.27
C SER A 4 11.83 -0.08 -24.63
N THR A 5 12.24 0.76 -23.67
CA THR A 5 12.51 2.19 -23.87
C THR A 5 13.87 2.56 -23.29
N TYR A 6 14.51 3.62 -23.80
CA TYR A 6 15.75 4.14 -23.22
C TYR A 6 15.49 4.71 -21.82
N SER A 7 16.35 4.38 -20.86
CA SER A 7 16.19 4.78 -19.44
C SER A 7 17.54 5.08 -18.76
N ASP A 8 18.55 5.44 -19.54
CA ASP A 8 19.91 5.78 -19.07
C ASP A 8 19.87 7.08 -18.24
N GLN A 9 20.72 7.18 -17.20
CA GLN A 9 20.82 8.39 -16.38
C GLN A 9 21.28 9.61 -17.20
N ARG A 10 22.13 9.42 -18.22
CA ARG A 10 22.71 10.50 -19.04
C ARG A 10 21.70 11.22 -19.93
N ILE A 11 20.49 10.67 -20.04
CA ILE A 11 19.39 11.25 -20.83
C ILE A 11 18.23 11.71 -19.93
N LYS A 12 18.48 11.89 -18.63
CA LYS A 12 17.49 12.34 -17.64
C LYS A 12 18.04 13.56 -16.90
N ASP A 13 17.34 14.67 -17.04
CA ASP A 13 17.59 15.90 -16.27
C ASP A 13 16.58 16.01 -15.11
N ASP A 14 16.84 16.91 -14.16
CA ASP A 14 15.95 17.22 -13.02
C ASP A 14 15.47 15.99 -12.22
N ILE A 15 16.35 15.03 -11.98
CA ILE A 15 16.04 13.79 -11.26
C ILE A 15 15.73 14.10 -9.77
N GLN A 16 14.50 13.81 -9.34
CA GLN A 16 14.04 13.99 -7.96
C GLN A 16 13.46 12.68 -7.38
N SER A 17 13.60 12.49 -6.07
CA SER A 17 13.05 11.32 -5.34
C SER A 17 11.70 11.64 -4.69
N ASN A 18 10.74 12.15 -5.48
CA ASN A 18 9.46 12.68 -5.01
C ASN A 18 8.23 11.92 -5.52
N VAL A 19 8.39 10.67 -5.98
CA VAL A 19 7.26 9.82 -6.36
C VAL A 19 6.44 9.50 -5.10
N PRO A 20 5.12 9.72 -5.09
CA PRO A 20 4.26 9.35 -3.98
C PRO A 20 3.97 7.84 -3.96
N GLY A 21 4.21 7.18 -2.83
CA GLY A 21 3.87 5.78 -2.61
C GLY A 21 2.47 5.61 -2.02
N LEU A 22 2.42 5.28 -0.72
CA LEU A 22 1.20 4.99 0.03
C LEU A 22 0.18 6.15 -0.02
N THR A 23 0.64 7.40 -0.05
CA THR A 23 -0.25 8.58 -0.12
C THR A 23 -1.09 8.65 -1.40
N PHE A 24 -0.63 8.03 -2.49
CA PHE A 24 -1.36 7.88 -3.75
C PHE A 24 -2.05 6.52 -3.84
N ILE A 25 -1.32 5.42 -3.60
CA ILE A 25 -1.84 4.06 -3.75
C ILE A 25 -3.05 3.80 -2.84
N ASN A 26 -3.06 4.32 -1.60
CA ASN A 26 -4.18 4.11 -0.68
C ASN A 26 -5.48 4.84 -1.06
N LYS A 27 -5.41 5.81 -1.99
CA LYS A 27 -6.59 6.51 -2.51
C LYS A 27 -7.20 5.80 -3.71
N LEU A 28 -6.48 4.86 -4.32
CA LEU A 28 -6.98 4.12 -5.47
C LEU A 28 -8.03 3.10 -5.01
N ARG A 29 -9.15 3.05 -5.73
CA ARG A 29 -10.22 2.09 -5.47
C ARG A 29 -10.24 1.03 -6.57
N PRO A 30 -9.74 -0.20 -6.30
CA PRO A 30 -9.90 -1.31 -7.22
C PRO A 30 -11.39 -1.65 -7.37
N VAL A 31 -11.82 -1.88 -8.61
CA VAL A 31 -13.19 -2.26 -8.94
C VAL A 31 -13.24 -3.46 -9.86
N THR A 32 -14.38 -4.14 -9.88
CA THR A 32 -14.72 -5.09 -10.94
C THR A 32 -15.85 -4.51 -11.79
N TYR A 33 -15.79 -4.74 -13.10
CA TYR A 33 -16.77 -4.21 -14.05
C TYR A 33 -16.89 -5.12 -15.26
N LYS A 34 -17.94 -4.90 -16.05
CA LYS A 34 -18.12 -5.44 -17.40
C LYS A 34 -18.07 -4.28 -18.37
N LEU A 35 -17.39 -4.46 -19.50
CA LEU A 35 -17.39 -3.42 -20.53
C LEU A 35 -18.79 -3.28 -21.13
N ASN A 36 -19.09 -2.07 -21.56
CA ASN A 36 -20.28 -1.76 -22.34
C ASN A 36 -19.81 -1.08 -23.63
N ILE A 37 -19.51 -1.92 -24.62
CA ILE A 37 -19.02 -1.53 -25.94
C ILE A 37 -20.09 -0.73 -26.68
N HIS A 38 -21.37 -1.05 -26.48
CA HIS A 38 -22.48 -0.26 -27.05
C HIS A 38 -22.43 1.20 -26.59
N ARG A 39 -22.28 1.43 -25.28
CA ARG A 39 -22.17 2.77 -24.69
C ARG A 39 -20.87 3.47 -25.09
N GLU A 40 -19.77 2.74 -25.17
CA GLU A 40 -18.50 3.25 -25.68
C GLU A 40 -18.64 3.76 -27.12
N ASN A 41 -19.23 2.95 -28.02
CA ASN A 41 -19.47 3.33 -29.41
C ASN A 41 -20.37 4.57 -29.51
N GLU A 42 -21.45 4.64 -28.73
CA GLU A 42 -22.33 5.80 -28.66
C GLU A 42 -21.57 7.08 -28.26
N LEU A 43 -20.77 7.01 -27.19
CA LEU A 43 -19.98 8.15 -26.71
C LEU A 43 -18.89 8.58 -27.71
N CYS A 44 -18.34 7.62 -28.45
CA CYS A 44 -17.32 7.86 -29.47
C CYS A 44 -17.91 8.27 -30.84
N GLY A 45 -19.24 8.26 -31.01
CA GLY A 45 -19.88 8.53 -32.29
C GLY A 45 -19.60 7.48 -33.37
N ILE A 46 -19.27 6.26 -32.96
CA ILE A 46 -18.96 5.14 -33.85
C ILE A 46 -20.29 4.54 -34.32
N LEU A 47 -20.55 4.62 -35.62
CA LEU A 47 -21.70 3.95 -36.23
C LEU A 47 -21.41 2.45 -36.36
N ASP A 48 -22.11 1.66 -35.56
CA ASP A 48 -21.80 0.25 -35.42
C ASP A 48 -22.64 -0.64 -36.36
N THR A 49 -22.22 -0.76 -37.62
CA THR A 49 -23.00 -1.43 -38.68
C THR A 49 -22.71 -2.91 -38.87
N ALA A 50 -21.50 -3.36 -38.50
CA ALA A 50 -21.06 -4.73 -38.77
C ALA A 50 -21.59 -5.71 -37.71
N GLN A 51 -21.96 -6.92 -38.12
CA GLN A 51 -22.53 -7.93 -37.20
C GLN A 51 -21.84 -9.28 -37.42
N TRP A 52 -21.34 -9.87 -36.33
CA TRP A 52 -20.77 -11.22 -36.32
C TRP A 52 -20.97 -11.85 -34.94
N GLU A 53 -20.99 -13.18 -34.89
CA GLU A 53 -21.16 -13.93 -33.63
C GLU A 53 -20.00 -13.64 -32.67
N GLY A 54 -20.32 -13.42 -31.39
CA GLY A 54 -19.34 -13.16 -30.33
C GLY A 54 -18.75 -11.76 -30.28
N LYS A 55 -19.18 -10.83 -31.16
CA LYS A 55 -18.72 -9.44 -31.21
C LYS A 55 -18.68 -8.72 -29.86
N TYR A 56 -19.68 -8.96 -29.01
CA TYR A 56 -19.81 -8.33 -27.69
C TYR A 56 -19.59 -9.32 -26.53
N ASP A 57 -18.93 -10.45 -26.76
CA ASP A 57 -18.67 -11.42 -25.69
C ASP A 57 -17.80 -10.83 -24.57
N ILE A 58 -16.99 -9.82 -24.87
CA ILE A 58 -16.23 -9.05 -23.87
C ILE A 58 -17.13 -8.37 -22.82
N GLU A 59 -18.36 -8.01 -23.17
CA GLU A 59 -19.34 -7.43 -22.24
C GLU A 59 -19.84 -8.46 -21.22
N LYS A 60 -19.66 -9.76 -21.49
CA LYS A 60 -20.01 -10.85 -20.56
C LYS A 60 -18.91 -11.12 -19.55
N ILE A 61 -17.67 -10.72 -19.84
CA ILE A 61 -16.48 -10.98 -19.04
C ILE A 61 -16.35 -9.94 -17.93
N THR A 62 -16.29 -10.39 -16.68
CA THR A 62 -15.94 -9.55 -15.54
C THR A 62 -14.44 -9.27 -15.55
N GLN A 63 -14.09 -7.99 -15.51
CA GLN A 63 -12.71 -7.50 -15.47
C GLN A 63 -12.46 -6.80 -14.14
N SER A 64 -11.19 -6.70 -13.75
CA SER A 64 -10.75 -5.92 -12.59
C SER A 64 -9.91 -4.75 -13.07
N GLY A 65 -10.05 -3.59 -12.44
CA GLY A 65 -9.30 -2.40 -12.83
C GLY A 65 -9.63 -1.18 -11.99
N PHE A 66 -9.48 0.00 -12.58
CA PHE A 66 -9.76 1.28 -11.96
C PHE A 66 -10.66 2.13 -12.85
N ILE A 67 -11.44 3.02 -12.22
CA ILE A 67 -12.14 4.09 -12.93
C ILE A 67 -11.16 5.25 -13.13
N ALA A 68 -10.91 5.62 -14.38
CA ALA A 68 -9.87 6.59 -14.73
C ALA A 68 -10.07 7.96 -14.07
N GLN A 69 -11.31 8.42 -13.93
CA GLN A 69 -11.66 9.66 -13.25
C GLN A 69 -11.30 9.62 -11.75
N GLU A 70 -11.50 8.46 -11.10
CA GLU A 70 -11.10 8.28 -9.69
C GLU A 70 -9.58 8.25 -9.54
N VAL A 71 -8.86 7.73 -10.53
CA VAL A 71 -7.39 7.79 -10.58
C VAL A 71 -6.90 9.23 -10.74
N GLU A 72 -7.50 10.01 -11.63
CA GLU A 72 -7.19 11.45 -11.80
C GLU A 72 -7.42 12.21 -10.50
N GLN A 73 -8.58 11.99 -9.86
CA GLN A 73 -8.90 12.62 -8.58
C GLN A 73 -7.89 12.22 -7.48
N ALA A 74 -7.52 10.93 -7.38
CA ALA A 74 -6.50 10.47 -6.44
C ALA A 74 -5.14 11.13 -6.70
N ALA A 75 -4.75 11.30 -7.96
CA ALA A 75 -3.51 11.96 -8.33
C ALA A 75 -3.51 13.44 -7.90
N ILE A 76 -4.62 14.16 -8.13
CA ILE A 76 -4.81 15.55 -7.69
C ILE A 76 -4.69 15.65 -6.16
N GLU A 77 -5.40 14.79 -5.43
CA GLU A 77 -5.39 14.81 -3.95
C GLU A 77 -4.03 14.45 -3.34
N SER A 78 -3.22 13.67 -4.04
CA SER A 78 -1.86 13.33 -3.65
C SER A 78 -0.82 14.36 -4.10
N ASN A 79 -1.24 15.46 -4.76
CA ASN A 79 -0.38 16.43 -5.41
C ASN A 79 0.65 15.75 -6.34
N TYR A 80 0.20 14.72 -7.04
CA TYR A 80 1.03 13.90 -7.92
C TYR A 80 0.67 14.18 -9.37
N PRO A 81 1.59 14.73 -10.19
CA PRO A 81 1.37 14.87 -11.64
C PRO A 81 1.47 13.50 -12.33
N PHE A 82 0.52 12.61 -12.03
CA PHE A 82 0.53 11.24 -12.51
C PHE A 82 0.21 11.20 -14.02
N ASN A 83 1.18 10.77 -14.81
CA ASN A 83 1.06 10.67 -16.27
C ASN A 83 0.42 9.36 -16.76
N GLY A 84 -0.08 8.51 -15.84
CA GLY A 84 -0.74 7.25 -16.17
C GLY A 84 -2.24 7.37 -16.42
N VAL A 85 -2.82 8.56 -16.32
CA VAL A 85 -4.21 8.85 -16.67
C VAL A 85 -4.25 9.96 -17.72
N THR A 86 -5.07 9.77 -18.75
CA THR A 86 -5.27 10.76 -19.81
C THR A 86 -6.74 11.10 -19.88
N ALA A 87 -7.06 12.36 -19.55
CA ALA A 87 -8.37 12.93 -19.77
C ALA A 87 -8.67 13.07 -21.28
N PRO A 88 -9.95 12.99 -21.70
CA PRO A 88 -10.32 13.20 -23.08
C PRO A 88 -9.94 14.62 -23.54
N THR A 89 -9.13 14.72 -24.58
CA THR A 89 -8.72 15.99 -25.21
C THR A 89 -8.98 15.95 -26.72
N GLY A 90 -9.35 17.11 -27.29
CA GLY A 90 -9.65 17.22 -28.71
C GLY A 90 -10.79 16.30 -29.15
N ASN A 91 -10.48 15.36 -30.05
CA ASN A 91 -11.45 14.39 -30.59
C ASN A 91 -11.66 13.17 -29.69
N ALA A 92 -10.82 12.95 -28.68
CA ALA A 92 -10.97 11.82 -27.75
C ALA A 92 -12.20 12.04 -26.87
N LYS A 93 -13.01 11.00 -26.69
CA LYS A 93 -14.28 11.07 -25.95
C LYS A 93 -14.24 10.42 -24.57
N LEU A 94 -13.28 9.52 -24.34
CA LEU A 94 -13.16 8.73 -23.14
C LEU A 94 -11.82 8.96 -22.45
N TYR A 95 -11.82 8.78 -21.13
CA TYR A 95 -10.60 8.68 -20.35
C TYR A 95 -9.84 7.38 -20.69
N SER A 96 -8.53 7.40 -20.53
CA SER A 96 -7.69 6.20 -20.64
C SER A 96 -6.68 6.12 -19.50
N ILE A 97 -6.22 4.91 -19.21
CA ILE A 97 -5.21 4.62 -18.19
C ILE A 97 -4.08 3.76 -18.74
N GLN A 98 -2.89 4.00 -18.24
CA GLN A 98 -1.68 3.23 -18.56
C GLN A 98 -1.27 2.44 -17.32
N TYR A 99 -1.70 1.18 -17.25
CA TYR A 99 -1.43 0.31 -16.09
C TYR A 99 0.07 0.19 -15.74
N ALA A 100 0.95 0.24 -16.74
CA ALA A 100 2.40 0.20 -16.52
C ALA A 100 2.92 1.39 -15.69
N SER A 101 2.28 2.57 -15.78
CA SER A 101 2.70 3.76 -15.04
C SER A 101 2.49 3.63 -13.53
N PHE A 102 1.64 2.71 -13.07
CA PHE A 102 1.42 2.45 -11.65
C PHE A 102 2.56 1.67 -10.98
N VAL A 103 3.46 1.04 -11.76
CA VAL A 103 4.54 0.22 -11.19
C VAL A 103 5.47 1.05 -10.30
N VAL A 104 5.84 2.26 -10.71
CA VAL A 104 6.76 3.11 -9.94
C VAL A 104 6.17 3.56 -8.60
N PRO A 105 4.94 4.11 -8.50
CA PRO A 105 4.34 4.42 -7.21
C PRO A 105 4.06 3.18 -6.36
N LEU A 106 3.77 2.01 -6.97
CA LEU A 106 3.67 0.74 -6.22
C LEU A 106 5.01 0.34 -5.59
N VAL A 107 6.13 0.44 -6.32
CA VAL A 107 7.46 0.19 -5.78
C VAL A 107 7.73 1.11 -4.59
N LYS A 108 7.41 2.41 -4.72
CA LYS A 108 7.58 3.35 -3.62
C LYS A 108 6.70 3.02 -2.42
N ALA A 109 5.44 2.64 -2.64
CA ALA A 109 4.54 2.22 -1.56
C ALA A 109 5.07 0.99 -0.79
N VAL A 110 5.67 0.02 -1.50
CA VAL A 110 6.30 -1.16 -0.87
C VAL A 110 7.54 -0.77 -0.07
N GLN A 111 8.37 0.15 -0.56
CA GLN A 111 9.51 0.68 0.19
C GLN A 111 9.08 1.36 1.48
N GLU A 112 8.08 2.24 1.41
CA GLU A 112 7.52 2.93 2.57
C GLU A 112 6.90 1.95 3.57
N LEU A 113 6.19 0.93 3.10
CA LEU A 113 5.64 -0.13 3.96
C LEU A 113 6.75 -0.93 4.66
N ASN A 114 7.85 -1.23 3.96
CA ASN A 114 8.99 -1.94 4.54
C ASN A 114 9.70 -1.08 5.60
N GLU A 115 9.86 0.22 5.36
CA GLU A 115 10.42 1.16 6.36
C GLU A 115 9.54 1.25 7.61
N GLN A 116 8.22 1.31 7.45
CA GLN A 116 7.27 1.27 8.57
C GLN A 116 7.36 -0.05 9.35
N LEU A 117 7.46 -1.19 8.65
CA LEU A 117 7.60 -2.51 9.26
C LEU A 117 8.89 -2.63 10.08
N ILE A 118 10.02 -2.17 9.55
CA ILE A 118 11.31 -2.16 10.26
C ILE A 118 11.19 -1.32 11.54
N THR A 119 10.67 -0.09 11.41
CA THR A 119 10.50 0.83 12.54
C THR A 119 9.60 0.22 13.62
N GLN A 120 8.49 -0.40 13.22
CA GLN A 120 7.58 -1.07 14.15
C GLN A 120 8.25 -2.26 14.86
N ASN A 121 9.01 -3.07 14.13
CA ASN A 121 9.74 -4.21 14.70
C ASN A 121 10.81 -3.75 15.71
N GLU A 122 11.58 -2.72 15.40
CA GLU A 122 12.56 -2.16 16.33
C GLU A 122 11.91 -1.65 17.62
N SER A 123 10.78 -0.95 17.49
CA SER A 123 9.98 -0.51 18.64
C SER A 123 9.51 -1.70 19.49
N LEU A 124 8.97 -2.75 18.86
CA LEU A 124 8.52 -3.96 19.57
C LEU A 124 9.69 -4.66 20.28
N VAL A 125 10.85 -4.80 19.63
CA VAL A 125 12.05 -5.38 20.25
C VAL A 125 12.50 -4.58 21.47
N ASN A 126 12.47 -3.25 21.40
CA ASN A 126 12.81 -2.41 22.53
C ASN A 126 11.80 -2.56 23.69
N GLN A 127 10.51 -2.66 23.39
CA GLN A 127 9.48 -2.93 24.41
C GLN A 127 9.66 -4.30 25.06
N ILE A 128 10.03 -5.34 24.29
CA ILE A 128 10.32 -6.67 24.83
C ILE A 128 11.53 -6.62 25.77
N LYS A 129 12.63 -5.99 25.34
CA LYS A 129 13.82 -5.84 26.20
C LYS A 129 13.53 -5.11 27.51
N ALA A 130 12.70 -4.06 27.46
CA ALA A 130 12.31 -3.32 28.65
C ALA A 130 11.47 -4.19 29.61
N GLN A 131 10.54 -4.99 29.07
CA GLN A 131 9.75 -5.94 29.85
C GLN A 131 10.62 -7.04 30.46
N ASP A 132 11.57 -7.61 29.71
CA ASP A 132 12.49 -8.62 30.22
C ASP A 132 13.36 -8.11 31.38
N ALA A 133 13.81 -6.86 31.30
CA ALA A 133 14.54 -6.19 32.37
C ALA A 133 13.67 -6.03 33.63
N LEU A 134 12.43 -5.56 33.47
CA LEU A 134 11.47 -5.42 34.56
C LEU A 134 11.14 -6.78 35.21
N ILE A 135 10.92 -7.81 34.40
CA ILE A 135 10.66 -9.18 34.89
C ILE A 135 11.87 -9.68 35.68
N SER A 136 13.09 -9.42 35.21
CA SER A 136 14.31 -9.81 35.90
C SER A 136 14.46 -9.09 37.24
N GLU A 137 14.15 -7.79 37.29
CA GLU A 137 14.14 -7.03 38.54
C GLU A 137 13.06 -7.54 39.51
N MET A 138 11.85 -7.82 39.01
CA MET A 138 10.77 -8.39 39.82
C MET A 138 11.15 -9.74 40.41
N LYS A 139 11.84 -10.60 39.65
CA LYS A 139 12.35 -11.89 40.15
C LYS A 139 13.36 -11.69 41.28
N ILE A 140 14.33 -10.77 41.12
CA ILE A 140 15.30 -10.46 42.17
C ILE A 140 14.60 -9.97 43.45
N ARG A 141 13.62 -9.07 43.32
CA ARG A 141 12.85 -8.58 44.47
C ARG A 141 12.03 -9.69 45.13
N LEU A 142 11.47 -10.61 44.34
CA LEU A 142 10.73 -11.76 44.86
C LEU A 142 11.65 -12.67 45.67
N ASP A 143 12.83 -13.02 45.14
CA ASP A 143 13.82 -13.83 45.86
C ASP A 143 14.24 -13.17 47.18
N GLN A 144 14.44 -11.84 47.19
CA GLN A 144 14.73 -11.07 48.40
C GLN A 144 13.58 -11.13 49.40
N PHE A 145 12.33 -11.00 48.96
CA PHE A 145 11.18 -11.12 49.84
C PHE A 145 11.04 -12.53 50.42
N GLU A 146 11.25 -13.58 49.64
CA GLU A 146 11.24 -14.96 50.11
C GLU A 146 12.33 -15.20 51.17
N GLN A 147 13.54 -14.66 50.97
CA GLN A 147 14.62 -14.72 51.96
C GLN A 147 14.26 -13.98 53.25
N GLN A 148 13.68 -12.77 53.16
CA GLN A 148 13.22 -12.01 54.32
C GLN A 148 12.16 -12.77 55.11
N GLN A 149 11.19 -13.40 54.44
CA GLN A 149 10.17 -14.23 55.09
C GLN A 149 10.79 -15.39 55.85
N LYS A 150 11.77 -16.08 55.25
CA LYS A 150 12.47 -17.19 55.91
C LYS A 150 13.19 -16.74 57.18
N ILE A 151 13.93 -15.63 57.12
CA ILE A 151 14.65 -15.07 58.28
C ILE A 151 13.66 -14.72 59.41
N ILE A 152 12.53 -14.08 59.07
CA ILE A 152 11.51 -13.72 60.06
C ILE A 152 10.95 -14.98 60.75
N LEU A 153 10.67 -16.04 60.00
CA LEU A 153 10.18 -17.30 60.58
C LEU A 153 11.21 -17.93 61.54
N GLU A 154 12.49 -17.93 61.17
CA GLU A 154 13.57 -18.42 62.03
C GLU A 154 13.68 -17.61 63.34
N LEU A 155 13.53 -16.29 63.28
CA LEU A 155 13.54 -15.40 64.46
C LEU A 155 12.31 -15.62 65.36
N ILE A 156 11.13 -15.86 64.79
CA ILE A 156 9.91 -16.17 65.54
C ILE A 156 10.07 -17.48 66.32
N ASP A 157 10.67 -18.50 65.70
CA ASP A 157 10.88 -19.80 66.34
C ASP A 157 11.93 -19.75 67.45
N GLN A 158 12.96 -18.90 67.31
CA GLN A 158 13.96 -18.67 68.37
C GLN A 158 13.37 -18.00 69.62
N ASN A 159 12.45 -17.04 69.46
CA ASN A 159 11.83 -16.31 70.58
C ASN A 159 10.77 -17.13 71.35
N LYS A 160 10.35 -18.29 70.83
CA LYS A 160 9.39 -19.19 71.50
C LYS A 160 10.05 -20.21 72.44
N LYS A 161 11.39 -20.31 72.43
CA LYS A 161 12.17 -21.18 73.33
C LYS A 161 12.67 -20.41 74.54
#